data_AF-A0A8J8J1W8-F1
#
_entry.id   AF-A0A8J8J1W8-F1
#
_cell.length_a   1.000
_cell.length_b   1.000
_cell.length_c   1.000
_cell.angle_alpha   90.00
_cell.angle_beta   90.00
_cell.angle_gamma   90.00
#
_symmetry.space_group_name_H-M   'P 1'
#
loop_
_entity.id
_entity.type
_entity.pdbx_description
1 polymer ?
#
loop_
_entity_poly.entity_id
_entity_poly.type
_entity_poly.pdbx_seq_one_letter_code
_entity_poly.pdbx_strand_id
1 'polypeptide(L)'
;MEVGAEKVHVRNERLWKLGLFYLAISLVLLAVSIGRWPVLPLMNVFIALAFLILASRFRAVRITCEGETLLLVPDHSTSTLVVRRPGREVLSREFFPLFEEKELETPCGTLRVKATPHRFGKVELIVMAGEKEVRLP
;
A
#
# COMPACT_ATOMS: atom_id res chain seq x y z
N MET A 1 -16.61 -15.93 17.28
CA MET A 1 -15.23 -15.57 16.91
C MET A 1 -15.22 -14.10 16.54
N GLU A 2 -14.52 -13.28 17.32
CA GLU A 2 -14.45 -11.84 17.04
C GLU A 2 -13.32 -11.57 16.05
N VAL A 3 -13.67 -11.24 14.81
CA VAL A 3 -12.71 -10.80 13.80
C VAL A 3 -12.55 -9.28 13.92
N GLY A 4 -11.32 -8.82 14.14
CA GLY A 4 -10.97 -7.40 14.09
C GLY A 4 -10.60 -6.99 12.67
N ALA A 5 -11.16 -5.90 12.17
CA ALA A 5 -10.76 -5.29 10.90
C ALA A 5 -10.52 -3.80 11.11
N GLU A 6 -9.32 -3.33 10.75
CA GLU A 6 -8.92 -1.94 10.93
C GLU A 6 -8.15 -1.44 9.70
N LYS A 7 -8.35 -0.17 9.36
CA LYS A 7 -7.59 0.49 8.30
C LYS A 7 -6.25 0.97 8.84
N VAL A 8 -5.17 0.47 8.25
CA VAL A 8 -3.80 0.82 8.66
C VAL A 8 -3.03 1.49 7.53
N HIS A 9 -2.15 2.41 7.89
CA HIS A 9 -1.17 2.95 6.95
C HIS A 9 -0.02 1.96 6.82
N VAL A 10 0.32 1.63 5.58
CA VAL A 10 1.39 0.70 5.28
C VAL A 10 2.41 1.43 4.43
N ARG A 11 3.66 1.43 4.90
CA ARG A 11 4.75 2.03 4.14
C ARG A 11 5.18 1.07 3.03
N ASN A 12 5.18 1.53 1.79
CA ASN A 12 5.77 0.76 0.69
C ASN A 12 7.31 0.85 0.80
N GLU A 13 7.93 -0.22 1.29
CA GLU A 13 9.37 -0.24 1.53
C GLU A 13 10.21 -0.04 0.27
N ARG A 14 9.73 -0.51 -0.89
CA ARG A 14 10.45 -0.35 -2.16
C ARG A 14 10.53 1.13 -2.53
N LEU A 15 9.40 1.84 -2.50
CA LEU A 15 9.36 3.28 -2.76
C LEU A 15 10.10 4.06 -1.69
N TRP A 16 10.03 3.64 -0.43
CA TRP A 16 10.79 4.25 0.66
C TRP A 16 12.30 4.14 0.44
N LYS A 17 12.80 2.95 0.08
CA LYS A 17 14.21 2.71 -0.25
C LYS A 17 14.66 3.56 -1.44
N LEU A 18 13.83 3.66 -2.49
CA LEU A 18 14.11 4.53 -3.63
C LEU A 18 14.20 6.01 -3.21
N GLY A 19 13.24 6.48 -2.40
CA GLY A 19 13.27 7.85 -1.87
C GLY A 19 14.54 8.15 -1.08
N LEU A 20 14.94 7.25 -0.17
CA LEU A 20 16.19 7.39 0.58
C LEU A 20 17.43 7.35 -0.32
N PHE A 21 17.42 6.52 -1.36
CA PHE A 21 18.53 6.43 -2.31
C PHE A 21 18.73 7.72 -3.10
N TYR A 22 17.65 8.31 -3.64
CA TYR A 22 17.73 9.61 -4.30
C TYR A 22 18.15 10.74 -3.36
N LEU A 23 17.73 10.68 -2.09
CA LEU A 23 18.16 11.63 -1.06
C LEU A 23 19.68 11.53 -0.81
N ALA A 24 20.21 10.31 -0.69
CA ALA A 24 21.63 10.07 -0.49
C ALA A 24 22.46 10.57 -1.69
N ILE A 25 22.02 10.30 -2.92
CA ILE A 25 22.67 10.83 -4.13
C ILE A 25 22.65 12.35 -4.13
N SER A 26 21.52 12.97 -3.75
CA SER A 26 21.43 14.43 -3.67
C SER A 26 22.44 15.02 -2.69
N LEU A 27 22.60 14.41 -1.50
CA LEU A 27 23.59 14.86 -0.51
C LEU A 27 25.03 14.74 -1.04
N VAL A 28 25.37 13.64 -1.71
CA VAL A 28 26.70 13.46 -2.33
C VAL A 28 26.93 14.50 -3.42
N LEU A 29 25.94 14.72 -4.29
CA LEU A 29 26.05 15.74 -5.34
C LEU A 29 26.15 17.15 -4.74
N LEU A 30 25.42 17.46 -3.68
CA LEU A 30 25.49 18.76 -3.01
C LEU A 30 26.88 18.98 -2.40
N ALA A 31 27.46 17.95 -1.78
CA ALA A 31 28.78 17.99 -1.18
C ALA A 31 29.90 18.16 -2.23
N VAL A 32 29.77 17.52 -3.39
CA VAL A 32 30.77 17.57 -4.48
C VAL A 32 30.59 18.81 -5.38
N SER A 33 29.37 19.34 -5.52
CA SER A 33 29.04 20.40 -6.49
C SER A 33 29.06 21.82 -5.93
N ILE A 34 29.68 22.05 -4.77
CA ILE A 34 29.81 23.38 -4.14
C ILE A 34 30.22 24.42 -5.20
N GLY A 35 29.25 25.20 -5.66
CA GLY A 35 29.44 26.36 -6.54
C GLY A 35 29.30 26.17 -8.05
N ARG A 36 29.08 24.96 -8.60
CA ARG A 36 28.95 24.80 -10.07
C ARG A 36 27.51 24.60 -10.55
N TRP A 37 26.77 23.61 -10.08
CA TRP A 37 25.46 23.23 -10.67
C TRP A 37 24.44 22.76 -9.62
N PRO A 38 23.83 23.66 -8.82
CA PRO A 38 22.92 23.32 -7.72
C PRO A 38 21.55 22.76 -8.18
N VAL A 39 21.22 22.87 -9.47
CA VAL A 39 19.92 22.46 -10.01
C VAL A 39 19.71 20.93 -9.93
N LEU A 40 20.75 20.14 -10.22
CA LEU A 40 20.70 18.68 -10.19
C LEU A 40 20.45 18.08 -8.80
N PRO A 41 21.16 18.47 -7.73
CA PRO A 41 20.86 17.99 -6.39
C PRO A 41 19.46 18.40 -5.93
N LEU A 42 18.98 19.61 -6.26
CA LEU A 42 17.60 20.02 -5.96
C LEU A 42 16.57 19.11 -6.64
N MET A 43 16.72 18.81 -7.93
CA MET A 43 15.81 17.88 -8.62
C MET A 43 15.76 16.50 -7.94
N ASN A 44 16.91 15.98 -7.50
CA ASN A 44 16.95 14.71 -6.77
C ASN A 44 16.27 14.79 -5.39
N VAL A 45 16.29 15.94 -4.71
CA VAL A 45 15.49 16.12 -3.48
C VAL A 45 14.00 16.05 -3.79
N PHE A 46 13.53 16.72 -4.84
CA PHE A 46 12.11 16.67 -5.22
C PHE A 46 11.67 15.25 -5.61
N ILE A 47 12.50 14.53 -6.36
CA ILE A 47 12.27 13.13 -6.72
C ILE A 47 12.23 12.25 -5.46
N ALA A 48 13.20 12.42 -4.55
CA ALA A 48 13.23 11.71 -3.27
C ALA A 48 11.96 11.97 -2.45
N LEU A 49 11.55 13.23 -2.34
CA LEU A 49 10.34 13.64 -1.61
C LEU A 49 9.10 13.00 -2.21
N ALA A 50 8.98 13.00 -3.55
CA ALA A 50 7.87 12.36 -4.24
C ALA A 50 7.79 10.86 -3.89
N PHE A 51 8.92 10.14 -3.96
CA PHE A 51 8.96 8.71 -3.58
C PHE A 51 8.59 8.47 -2.12
N LEU A 52 9.10 9.28 -1.19
CA LEU A 52 8.78 9.16 0.24
C LEU A 52 7.30 9.45 0.54
N ILE A 53 6.73 10.48 -0.10
CA ILE A 53 5.31 10.81 0.02
C ILE A 53 4.48 9.66 -0.54
N LEU A 54 4.77 9.18 -1.76
CA LEU A 54 4.06 8.04 -2.33
C LEU A 54 4.17 6.81 -1.45
N ALA A 55 5.35 6.52 -0.89
CA ALA A 55 5.57 5.39 -0.01
C ALA A 55 4.68 5.41 1.24
N SER A 56 4.29 6.59 1.72
CA SER A 56 3.46 6.77 2.92
C SER A 56 1.94 6.79 2.66
N ARG A 57 1.51 6.83 1.39
CA ARG A 57 0.09 6.98 1.03
C ARG A 57 -0.68 5.65 0.94
N PHE A 58 0.00 4.51 1.04
CA PHE A 58 -0.67 3.23 0.93
C PHE A 58 -1.47 2.92 2.20
N ARG A 59 -2.73 2.55 1.98
CA ARG A 59 -3.65 2.12 3.03
C ARG A 59 -3.94 0.65 2.81
N ALA A 60 -3.97 -0.11 3.89
CA ALA A 60 -4.30 -1.52 3.88
C ALA A 60 -5.40 -1.80 4.91
N VAL A 61 -6.07 -2.94 4.78
CA VAL A 61 -6.90 -3.48 5.86
C VAL A 61 -6.06 -4.46 6.65
N ARG A 62 -5.92 -4.22 7.95
CA ARG A 62 -5.41 -5.19 8.91
C ARG A 62 -6.57 -6.00 9.43
N ILE A 63 -6.49 -7.31 9.28
CA ILE A 63 -7.44 -8.25 9.85
C ILE A 63 -6.74 -9.02 10.96
N THR A 64 -7.33 -9.04 12.14
CA THR A 64 -6.80 -9.73 13.32
C THR A 64 -7.79 -10.79 13.74
N CYS A 65 -7.34 -12.03 13.82
CA CYS A 65 -8.09 -13.18 14.35
C CYS A 65 -7.26 -13.88 15.42
N GLU A 66 -7.79 -14.94 16.04
CA GLU A 66 -7.14 -15.66 17.15
C GLU A 66 -5.71 -16.11 16.78
N GLY A 67 -4.71 -15.36 17.26
CA GLY A 67 -3.29 -15.63 17.05
C GLY A 67 -2.71 -15.25 15.68
N GLU A 68 -3.53 -14.80 14.73
CA GLU A 68 -3.06 -14.41 13.39
C GLU A 68 -3.43 -12.97 13.00
N THR A 69 -2.54 -12.36 12.23
CA THR A 69 -2.75 -11.02 11.66
C THR A 69 -2.47 -11.05 10.16
N LEU A 70 -3.40 -10.50 9.38
CA LEU A 70 -3.35 -10.43 7.93
C LEU A 70 -3.42 -8.97 7.49
N LEU A 71 -2.77 -8.67 6.36
CA LEU A 71 -2.81 -7.38 5.70
C LEU A 71 -3.32 -7.57 4.28
N LEU A 72 -4.42 -6.92 3.95
CA LEU A 72 -4.89 -6.76 2.57
C LEU A 72 -4.42 -5.41 2.04
N VAL A 73 -3.47 -5.45 1.12
CA VAL A 73 -2.88 -4.28 0.49
C VAL A 73 -3.40 -4.15 -0.94
N PRO A 74 -4.18 -3.10 -1.25
CA PRO A 74 -4.56 -2.81 -2.63
C PRO A 74 -3.36 -2.27 -3.41
N ASP A 75 -3.12 -2.85 -4.57
CA ASP A 75 -2.22 -2.33 -5.59
C ASP A 75 -3.06 -1.82 -6.77
N HIS A 76 -3.35 -0.51 -6.72
CA HIS A 76 -4.13 0.16 -7.76
C HIS A 76 -3.40 0.25 -9.10
N SER A 77 -2.07 0.05 -9.14
CA SER A 77 -1.32 0.11 -10.39
C SER A 77 -1.54 -1.14 -11.25
N THR A 78 -1.71 -2.29 -10.61
CA THR A 78 -1.97 -3.57 -11.27
C THR A 78 -3.39 -4.07 -11.04
N SER A 79 -4.26 -3.25 -10.45
CA SER A 79 -5.61 -3.62 -10.02
C SER A 79 -5.65 -4.95 -9.25
N THR A 80 -4.69 -5.16 -8.34
CA THR A 80 -4.57 -6.40 -7.57
C THR A 80 -4.63 -6.16 -6.07
N LEU A 81 -5.31 -7.04 -5.34
CA LEU A 81 -5.31 -7.14 -3.90
C LEU A 81 -4.26 -8.17 -3.46
N VAL A 82 -3.32 -7.74 -2.63
CA VAL A 82 -2.29 -8.61 -2.09
C VAL A 82 -2.65 -8.95 -0.64
N VAL A 83 -2.79 -10.23 -0.34
CA VAL A 83 -2.97 -10.75 1.01
C VAL A 83 -1.61 -11.20 1.53
N ARG A 84 -1.16 -10.65 2.65
CA ARG A 84 0.14 -10.99 3.25
C ARG A 84 0.10 -10.95 4.78
N ARG A 85 0.99 -11.68 5.43
CA ARG A 85 1.22 -11.52 6.88
C ARG A 85 2.16 -10.34 7.15
N PRO A 86 2.01 -9.61 8.27
CA PRO A 86 2.94 -8.53 8.62
C PRO A 86 4.37 -9.07 8.78
N GLY A 87 5.31 -8.48 8.04
CA GLY A 87 6.72 -8.89 8.07
C GLY A 87 7.05 -10.22 7.38
N ARG A 88 6.10 -10.84 6.66
CA ARG A 88 6.28 -12.13 5.99
C ARG A 88 5.83 -12.11 4.52
N GLU A 89 5.96 -13.25 3.88
CA GLU A 89 5.64 -13.55 2.48
C GLU A 89 4.19 -13.22 2.09
N VAL A 90 4.01 -12.97 0.80
CA VAL A 90 2.72 -12.81 0.15
C VAL A 90 2.01 -14.16 0.16
N LEU A 91 0.82 -14.22 0.78
CA LEU A 91 0.01 -15.44 0.85
C LEU A 91 -0.77 -15.65 -0.45
N SER A 92 -1.34 -14.57 -0.99
CA SER A 92 -2.09 -14.61 -2.24
C SER A 92 -2.08 -13.24 -2.90
N ARG A 93 -2.18 -13.24 -4.23
CA ARG A 93 -2.38 -12.05 -5.05
C ARG A 93 -3.58 -12.29 -5.94
N GLU A 94 -4.60 -11.47 -5.78
CA GLU A 94 -5.83 -11.57 -6.56
C GLU A 94 -6.13 -10.27 -7.29
N PHE A 95 -6.88 -10.33 -8.38
CA PHE A 95 -7.36 -9.11 -9.05
C PHE A 95 -8.54 -8.50 -8.29
N PHE A 96 -8.69 -7.17 -8.39
CA PHE A 96 -9.85 -6.49 -7.86
C PHE A 96 -11.12 -7.02 -8.53
N PRO A 97 -12.15 -7.38 -7.74
CA PRO A 97 -13.39 -7.83 -8.30
C PRO A 97 -14.22 -6.61 -8.70
N LEU A 98 -13.99 -6.13 -9.94
CA LEU A 98 -14.53 -4.88 -10.50
C LEU A 98 -16.04 -4.92 -10.77
N PHE A 99 -16.61 -6.12 -10.91
CA PHE A 99 -18.01 -6.31 -11.33
C PHE A 99 -18.83 -7.10 -10.32
N GLU A 100 -18.20 -7.91 -9.47
CA GLU A 100 -18.88 -8.82 -8.54
C GLU A 100 -18.22 -8.75 -7.15
N GLU A 101 -18.92 -9.28 -6.16
CA GLU A 101 -18.36 -9.49 -4.84
C GLU A 101 -17.56 -10.81 -4.85
N LYS A 102 -16.32 -10.76 -4.39
CA LYS A 102 -15.43 -11.93 -4.36
C LYS A 102 -15.22 -12.40 -2.94
N GLU A 103 -15.45 -13.70 -2.74
CA GLU A 103 -15.10 -14.38 -1.50
C GLU A 103 -13.65 -14.85 -1.55
N LEU A 104 -12.90 -14.55 -0.50
CA LEU A 104 -11.48 -14.79 -0.32
C LEU A 104 -11.31 -15.67 0.90
N GLU A 105 -10.89 -16.92 0.70
CA GLU A 105 -10.56 -17.81 1.81
C GLU A 105 -9.22 -17.39 2.43
N THR A 106 -9.24 -17.06 3.71
CA THR A 106 -8.04 -16.69 4.47
C THR A 106 -7.93 -17.49 5.76
N PRO A 107 -6.75 -17.52 6.40
CA PRO A 107 -6.58 -18.14 7.72
C PRO A 107 -7.53 -17.59 8.79
N CYS A 108 -8.03 -16.36 8.63
CA CYS A 108 -9.01 -15.74 9.53
C CYS A 108 -10.47 -16.03 9.15
N GLY A 109 -10.71 -16.91 8.16
CA GLY A 109 -12.02 -17.22 7.59
C GLY A 109 -12.25 -16.58 6.21
N THR A 110 -13.50 -16.63 5.76
CA THR A 110 -13.91 -16.09 4.46
C THR A 110 -14.09 -14.57 4.55
N LEU A 111 -13.35 -13.84 3.72
CA LEU A 111 -13.49 -12.40 3.53
C LEU A 111 -14.29 -12.13 2.29
N ARG A 112 -15.15 -11.11 2.30
CA ARG A 112 -15.80 -10.63 1.08
C ARG A 112 -15.20 -9.31 0.66
N VAL A 113 -14.79 -9.22 -0.59
CA VAL A 113 -14.20 -8.01 -1.16
C VAL A 113 -15.04 -7.57 -2.34
N LYS A 114 -15.40 -6.29 -2.36
CA LYS A 114 -16.15 -5.65 -3.44
C LYS A 114 -15.44 -4.39 -3.87
N ALA A 115 -15.17 -4.25 -5.16
CA ALA A 115 -14.70 -2.99 -5.72
C ALA A 115 -15.90 -2.18 -6.23
N THR A 116 -16.04 -0.96 -5.74
CA THR A 116 -17.06 0.00 -6.18
C THR A 116 -16.39 1.09 -7.00
N PRO A 117 -16.62 1.13 -8.34
CA PRO A 117 -16.13 2.23 -9.15
C PRO A 117 -16.95 3.50 -8.87
N HIS A 118 -16.26 4.62 -8.73
CA HIS A 118 -16.83 5.96 -8.54
C HIS A 118 -16.63 6.82 -9.79
N ARG A 119 -17.33 7.97 -9.84
CA ARG A 119 -17.08 8.98 -10.89
C ARG A 119 -15.59 9.36 -10.91
N PHE A 120 -15.07 9.63 -12.11
CA PHE A 120 -13.67 9.95 -12.38
C PHE A 120 -12.66 8.80 -12.26
N GLY A 121 -13.11 7.55 -12.37
CA GLY A 121 -12.21 6.38 -12.42
C GLY A 121 -11.58 6.01 -11.07
N LYS A 122 -12.04 6.62 -9.97
CA LYS A 122 -11.67 6.22 -8.62
C LYS A 122 -12.32 4.88 -8.29
N VAL A 123 -11.58 3.95 -7.69
CA VAL A 123 -12.10 2.64 -7.27
C VAL A 123 -12.01 2.55 -5.77
N GLU A 124 -13.14 2.39 -5.09
CA GLU A 124 -13.18 2.16 -3.65
C GLU A 124 -13.31 0.66 -3.38
N LEU A 125 -12.48 0.12 -2.48
CA LEU A 125 -12.53 -1.27 -2.08
C LEU A 125 -13.24 -1.39 -0.73
N ILE A 126 -14.30 -2.19 -0.71
CA ILE A 126 -15.04 -2.55 0.49
C ILE A 126 -14.62 -3.96 0.88
N VAL A 127 -14.10 -4.11 2.09
CA VAL A 127 -13.68 -5.40 2.65
C VAL A 127 -14.58 -5.71 3.84
N MET A 128 -15.27 -6.84 3.77
CA MET A 128 -16.13 -7.36 4.83
C MET A 128 -15.46 -8.58 5.46
N ALA A 129 -15.24 -8.52 6.78
CA ALA A 129 -14.63 -9.56 7.58
C ALA A 129 -15.57 -9.88 8.76
N GLY A 130 -16.36 -10.95 8.63
CA GLY A 130 -17.48 -11.19 9.54
C GLY A 130 -18.50 -10.05 9.49
N GLU A 131 -18.80 -9.44 10.64
CA GLU A 131 -19.74 -8.31 10.75
C GLU A 131 -19.09 -6.93 10.51
N LYS A 132 -17.76 -6.87 10.33
CA LYS A 132 -17.04 -5.58 10.16
C LYS A 132 -16.82 -5.26 8.69
N GLU A 133 -17.22 -4.06 8.30
CA GLU A 133 -16.97 -3.46 6.99
C GLU A 133 -15.88 -2.39 7.08
N VAL A 134 -14.86 -2.46 6.21
CA VAL A 134 -13.80 -1.47 6.11
C VAL A 134 -13.67 -0.98 4.67
N ARG A 135 -13.59 0.34 4.49
CA ARG A 135 -13.47 0.99 3.18
C ARG A 135 -12.08 1.54 2.91
N LEU A 136 -11.50 1.16 1.78
CA LEU A 136 -10.23 1.61 1.26
C LEU A 136 -10.45 2.48 0.01
N PRO A 137 -9.88 3.70 -0.02
CA PRO A 137 -10.08 4.67 -1.10
C PRO A 137 -9.28 4.34 -2.35
#